data_AF-A0A3P6RRW6-F1
#
_entry.id   AF-A0A3P6RRW6-F1
#
_cell.length_a   1.000
_cell.length_b   1.000
_cell.length_c   1.000
_cell.angle_alpha   90.00
_cell.angle_beta   90.00
_cell.angle_gamma   90.00
#
_symmetry.space_group_name_H-M   'P 1'
#
loop_
_entity.id
_entity.type
_entity.pdbx_description
1 polymer ?
#
loop_
_entity_poly.entity_id
_entity_poly.type
_entity_poly.pdbx_seq_one_letter_code
_entity_poly.pdbx_strand_id
1 'polypeptide(L)'
;MLFEELEKNEEIYSLMIAGLCKYRSSECVARATQLYKEMCKKNQTPTVEAYCGLVAISRTWPEALFYVKDCAQKHVKPNIRIFNCLIEKSTSMVSPLFQYSS
;
A
#
# COMPACT_ATOMS: atom_id res chain seq x y z
N MET A 1 19.17 -5.96 -10.97
CA MET A 1 18.94 -5.44 -9.58
C MET A 1 18.74 -6.66 -8.69
N LEU A 2 19.36 -6.71 -7.50
CA LEU A 2 19.38 -7.88 -6.60
C LEU A 2 18.02 -8.58 -6.41
N PHE A 3 16.92 -7.82 -6.45
CA PHE A 3 15.55 -8.32 -6.34
C PHE A 3 15.08 -9.22 -7.51
N GLU A 4 15.66 -9.06 -8.70
CA GLU A 4 15.32 -9.87 -9.88
C GLU A 4 16.07 -11.21 -9.91
N GLU A 5 17.17 -11.31 -9.16
CA GLU A 5 18.05 -12.48 -9.11
C GLU A 5 17.73 -13.42 -7.93
N LEU A 6 17.00 -12.92 -6.91
CA LEU A 6 16.61 -13.69 -5.74
C LEU A 6 15.29 -14.45 -5.94
N GLU A 7 15.18 -15.62 -5.32
CA GLU A 7 13.91 -16.32 -5.18
C GLU A 7 12.97 -15.46 -4.32
N LYS A 8 11.91 -14.94 -4.95
CA LYS A 8 11.02 -13.96 -4.33
C LYS A 8 10.06 -14.65 -3.36
N ASN A 9 10.40 -14.61 -2.08
CA ASN A 9 9.53 -15.03 -0.98
C ASN A 9 8.66 -13.87 -0.47
N GLU A 10 7.79 -14.18 0.49
CA GLU A 10 6.83 -13.24 1.06
C GLU A 10 7.49 -11.97 1.64
N GLU A 11 8.61 -12.15 2.34
CA GLU A 11 9.36 -11.10 3.01
C GLU A 11 10.03 -10.15 2.01
N ILE A 12 10.64 -10.70 0.94
CA ILE A 12 11.35 -9.92 -0.08
C ILE A 12 10.37 -9.04 -0.86
N TYR A 13 9.21 -9.58 -1.27
CA TYR A 13 8.16 -8.77 -1.90
C TYR A 13 7.68 -7.66 -0.97
N SER A 14 7.39 -8.01 0.28
CA SER A 14 6.90 -7.07 1.29
C SER A 14 7.87 -5.93 1.55
N LEU A 15 9.16 -6.23 1.71
CA LEU A 15 10.20 -5.24 1.94
C LEU A 15 10.32 -4.28 0.76
N MET A 16 10.29 -4.80 -0.47
CA MET A 16 10.37 -3.99 -1.68
C MET A 16 9.14 -3.08 -1.83
N ILE A 17 7.94 -3.61 -1.60
CA ILE A 17 6.69 -2.82 -1.62
C ILE A 17 6.76 -1.71 -0.57
N ALA A 18 7.09 -2.04 0.68
CA ALA A 18 7.19 -1.06 1.76
C ALA A 18 8.24 0.02 1.47
N GLY A 19 9.39 -0.38 0.90
CA GLY A 19 10.45 0.53 0.48
C GLY A 19 10.02 1.49 -0.63
N LEU A 20 9.41 0.96 -1.71
CA LEU A 20 8.91 1.76 -2.82
C LEU A 20 7.83 2.75 -2.37
N CYS A 21 6.95 2.36 -1.45
CA CYS A 21 5.90 3.22 -0.93
C CYS A 21 6.42 4.44 -0.14
N LYS A 22 7.69 4.44 0.30
CA LYS A 22 8.31 5.63 0.93
C LYS A 22 8.59 6.73 -0.07
N TYR A 23 8.73 6.41 -1.35
CA TYR A 23 8.98 7.35 -2.44
C TYR A 23 7.70 7.53 -3.25
N ARG A 24 7.10 8.73 -3.18
CA ARG A 24 5.80 9.01 -3.84
C ARG A 24 5.92 9.37 -5.32
N SER A 25 6.92 8.83 -6.03
CA SER A 25 6.99 9.01 -7.48
C SER A 25 5.95 8.12 -8.17
N SER A 26 5.45 8.52 -9.34
CA SER A 26 4.47 7.75 -10.11
C SER A 26 5.00 6.36 -10.48
N GLU A 27 6.30 6.26 -10.77
CA GLU A 27 7.00 5.02 -11.11
C GLU A 27 7.09 4.09 -9.89
N CYS A 28 7.45 4.62 -8.72
CA CYS A 28 7.51 3.85 -7.47
C CYS A 28 6.12 3.30 -7.09
N VAL A 29 5.08 4.12 -7.23
CA VAL A 29 3.68 3.71 -6.99
C VAL A 29 3.27 2.61 -7.96
N ALA A 30 3.50 2.80 -9.26
CA ALA A 30 3.16 1.81 -10.27
C ALA A 30 3.89 0.48 -10.02
N ARG A 31 5.18 0.54 -9.66
CA ARG A 31 5.99 -0.64 -9.38
C ARG A 31 5.53 -1.36 -8.10
N ALA A 32 5.24 -0.63 -7.02
CA ALA A 32 4.72 -1.21 -5.78
C ALA A 32 3.39 -1.95 -6.02
N THR A 33 2.46 -1.34 -6.76
CA THR A 33 1.18 -1.96 -7.11
C THR A 33 1.36 -3.19 -8.01
N GLN A 34 2.32 -3.16 -8.94
CA GLN A 34 2.65 -4.33 -9.76
C GLN A 34 3.19 -5.48 -8.91
N LEU A 35 4.13 -5.21 -8.01
CA LEU A 35 4.70 -6.23 -7.12
C LEU A 35 3.64 -6.84 -6.20
N TYR A 36 2.72 -6.04 -5.67
CA TYR A 36 1.56 -6.54 -4.93
C TYR A 36 0.72 -7.52 -5.77
N LYS A 37 0.43 -7.19 -7.04
CA LYS A 37 -0.33 -8.09 -7.93
C LYS A 37 0.43 -9.38 -8.24
N GLU A 38 1.74 -9.30 -8.45
CA GLU A 38 2.61 -10.47 -8.64
C GLU A 38 2.58 -11.40 -7.42
N MET A 39 2.68 -10.81 -6.22
CA MET A 39 2.64 -11.51 -4.94
C MET A 39 1.29 -12.23 -4.72
N CYS A 40 0.18 -11.55 -4.99
CA CYS A 40 -1.16 -12.14 -4.92
C CYS A 40 -1.32 -13.33 -5.88
N LYS A 41 -0.79 -13.25 -7.11
CA LYS A 41 -0.83 -14.36 -8.08
C LYS A 41 -0.05 -15.58 -7.61
N LYS A 42 0.94 -15.40 -6.74
CA LYS A 42 1.73 -16.46 -6.12
C LYS A 42 1.12 -16.99 -4.82
N ASN A 43 -0.09 -16.55 -4.45
CA ASN A 43 -0.73 -16.86 -3.16
C ASN A 43 0.13 -16.46 -1.94
N GLN A 44 0.97 -15.44 -2.09
CA GLN A 44 1.77 -14.87 -0.99
C GLN A 44 1.04 -13.67 -0.38
N THR A 45 1.30 -13.41 0.90
CA THR A 45 0.59 -12.38 1.67
C THR A 45 1.50 -11.22 2.05
N PRO A 46 1.20 -9.97 1.68
CA PRO A 46 2.01 -8.84 2.12
C PRO A 46 2.04 -8.71 3.65
N THR A 47 3.18 -8.30 4.20
CA THR A 47 3.28 -7.91 5.62
C THR A 47 2.46 -6.65 5.93
N VAL A 48 2.21 -6.42 7.22
CA VAL A 48 1.54 -5.21 7.73
C VAL A 48 2.22 -3.93 7.22
N GLU A 49 3.55 -3.90 7.18
CA GLU A 49 4.34 -2.77 6.70
C GLU A 49 4.12 -2.50 5.21
N ALA A 50 4.02 -3.55 4.39
CA ALA A 50 3.72 -3.43 2.97
C ALA A 50 2.31 -2.88 2.75
N TYR A 51 1.31 -3.39 3.47
CA TYR A 51 -0.06 -2.86 3.43
C TYR A 51 -0.14 -1.40 3.86
N CYS A 52 0.55 -1.02 4.94
CA CYS A 52 0.63 0.35 5.40
C CYS A 52 1.16 1.29 4.30
N GLY A 53 2.19 0.85 3.57
CA GLY A 53 2.72 1.57 2.41
C GLY A 53 1.68 1.72 1.30
N LEU A 54 1.04 0.63 0.90
CA LEU A 54 0.02 0.59 -0.17
C LEU A 54 -1.16 1.53 0.13
N VAL A 55 -1.65 1.55 1.37
CA VAL A 55 -2.70 2.47 1.83
C VAL A 55 -2.24 3.92 1.69
N ALA A 56 -1.01 4.25 2.11
CA ALA A 56 -0.49 5.62 2.06
C ALA A 56 -0.37 6.15 0.62
N ILE A 57 0.06 5.31 -0.33
CA ILE A 57 0.25 5.69 -1.74
C ILE A 57 -1.03 5.60 -2.59
N SER A 58 -2.11 5.00 -2.06
CA SER A 58 -3.39 4.89 -2.77
C SER A 58 -3.85 6.25 -3.29
N ARG A 59 -4.42 6.31 -4.50
CA ARG A 59 -4.89 7.58 -5.11
C ARG A 59 -6.32 7.90 -4.76
N THR A 60 -7.11 6.89 -4.42
CA THR A 60 -8.54 7.03 -4.16
C THR A 60 -8.92 6.37 -2.84
N TRP A 61 -10.00 6.84 -2.22
CA TRP A 61 -10.54 6.25 -0.99
C TRP A 61 -10.94 4.77 -1.16
N PRO A 62 -11.62 4.37 -2.26
CA PRO A 62 -11.91 2.96 -2.52
C PRO A 62 -10.66 2.09 -2.63
N GLU A 63 -9.57 2.59 -3.22
CA GLU A 63 -8.30 1.87 -3.33
C GLU A 63 -7.65 1.67 -1.96
N ALA A 64 -7.64 2.71 -1.11
CA ALA A 64 -7.13 2.59 0.25
C ALA A 64 -7.93 1.57 1.07
N LEU A 65 -9.27 1.61 0.98
CA LEU A 65 -10.15 0.65 1.64
C LEU A 65 -9.97 -0.78 1.12
N PHE A 66 -9.69 -0.96 -0.17
CA PHE A 66 -9.41 -2.27 -0.74
C PHE A 66 -8.21 -2.92 -0.03
N TYR A 67 -7.11 -2.21 0.15
CA TYR A 67 -5.93 -2.76 0.83
C TYR A 67 -6.17 -3.08 2.30
N VAL A 68 -6.95 -2.26 3.02
CA VAL A 68 -7.32 -2.55 4.42
C VAL A 68 -8.20 -3.80 4.53
N LYS A 69 -9.16 -3.97 3.62
CA LYS A 69 -10.02 -5.16 3.58
C LYS A 69 -9.22 -6.41 3.21
N ASP A 70 -8.35 -6.32 2.22
CA ASP A 70 -7.50 -7.42 1.78
C ASP A 70 -6.54 -7.87 2.90
N CYS A 71 -5.95 -6.92 3.64
CA CYS A 71 -5.15 -7.19 4.83
C CYS A 71 -5.91 -8.07 5.84
N ALA A 72 -7.14 -7.67 6.18
CA ALA A 72 -7.98 -8.44 7.11
C ALA A 72 -8.39 -9.81 6.55
N GLN A 73 -8.69 -9.90 5.26
CA GLN A 73 -9.06 -11.17 4.59
C GLN A 73 -7.91 -12.18 4.56
N LYS A 74 -6.66 -11.71 4.44
CA LYS A 74 -5.46 -12.56 4.49
C LYS A 74 -4.95 -12.82 5.91
N HIS A 75 -5.80 -12.61 6.92
CA HIS A 75 -5.48 -12.81 8.34
C HIS A 75 -4.31 -11.95 8.86
N VAL A 76 -3.93 -10.90 8.15
CA VAL A 76 -2.97 -9.90 8.61
C VAL A 76 -3.74 -8.85 9.39
N LYS A 77 -3.58 -8.81 10.72
CA LYS A 77 -4.34 -7.89 11.56
C LYS A 77 -3.92 -6.43 11.26
N PRO A 78 -4.84 -5.58 10.76
CA PRO A 78 -4.52 -4.16 10.60
C PRO A 78 -4.18 -3.54 11.94
N ASN A 79 -3.08 -2.81 12.02
CA ASN A 79 -2.66 -2.13 13.25
C ASN A 79 -3.00 -0.63 13.19
N ILE A 80 -2.74 0.07 14.30
CA ILE A 80 -2.97 1.51 14.42
C ILE A 80 -2.31 2.32 13.29
N ARG A 81 -1.16 1.87 12.77
CA ARG A 81 -0.43 2.54 11.70
C ARG A 81 -1.21 2.54 10.39
N ILE A 82 -1.81 1.40 10.03
CA ILE A 82 -2.66 1.28 8.84
C ILE A 82 -3.88 2.20 8.95
N PHE A 83 -4.54 2.23 10.12
CA PHE A 83 -5.69 3.10 10.35
C PHE A 83 -5.31 4.58 10.35
N ASN A 84 -4.16 4.96 10.91
CA ASN A 84 -3.65 6.34 10.83
C ASN A 84 -3.40 6.75 9.38
N CYS A 85 -2.77 5.90 8.57
CA CYS A 85 -2.59 6.18 7.14
C CYS A 85 -3.92 6.33 6.40
N LEU A 86 -4.93 5.53 6.76
CA LEU A 86 -6.27 5.65 6.19
C LEU A 86 -6.92 7.01 6.56
N ILE A 87 -6.82 7.44 7.82
CA ILE A 87 -7.36 8.74 8.29
C ILE A 87 -6.63 9.92 7.62
N GLU A 88 -5.30 9.89 7.54
CA GLU A 88 -4.54 10.91 6.80
C GLU A 88 -4.99 10.98 5.33
N LYS A 89 -5.38 9.84 4.77
CA LYS A 89 -5.89 9.79 3.41
C LYS A 89 -7.24 10.45 3.26
N SER A 90 -8.19 10.17 4.16
CA SER A 90 -9.51 10.81 4.12
C SER A 90 -9.41 12.33 4.26
N THR A 91 -8.55 12.84 5.14
CA THR A 91 -8.37 14.29 5.29
C THR A 91 -7.75 14.91 4.05
N SER A 92 -6.70 14.32 3.48
CA SER A 92 -6.04 14.84 2.26
C SER A 92 -6.95 14.87 1.03
N MET A 93 -7.93 13.96 0.93
CA MET A 93 -8.88 13.87 -0.18
C MET A 93 -10.06 14.84 -0.05
N VAL A 94 -10.37 15.27 1.17
CA VAL A 94 -11.47 16.20 1.46
C VAL A 94 -11.00 17.67 1.41
N SER A 95 -9.71 17.93 1.65
CA SER A 95 -9.12 19.27 1.60
C SER A 95 -9.41 20.09 0.33
N PRO A 96 -9.48 19.52 -0.90
CA PRO A 96 -9.81 20.33 -2.09
C PRO A 96 -11.25 20.88 -2.09
N LEU A 97 -12.18 20.25 -1.35
CA LEU A 97 -13.59 20.64 -1.33
C LEU A 97 -13.87 21.84 -0.40
N PHE A 98 -12.95 22.15 0.55
CA PHE A 98 -13.09 23.27 1.48
C PHE A 98 -12.25 24.49 1.12
N GLN A 99 -11.45 24.45 0.04
CA GLN A 99 -10.62 25.58 -0.40
C GLN A 99 -11.34 26.57 -1.34
N TYR A 100 -12.62 26.32 -1.67
CA TYR A 100 -13.41 27.18 -2.58
C TYR A 100 -14.64 27.84 -1.92
N SER A 101 -14.76 27.78 -0.59
CA SER A 101 -15.78 28.53 0.15
C SER A 101 -15.14 29.67 0.93
N SER A 102 -14.82 30.76 0.24
CA SER A 102 -14.51 32.08 0.83
C SER A 102 -14.93 33.17 -0.16
#